data_AF-A0A370DHS7-F1
#
_entry.id   AF-A0A370DHS7-F1
#
_cell.length_a   1.000
_cell.length_b   1.000
_cell.length_c   1.000
_cell.angle_alpha   90.00
_cell.angle_beta   90.00
_cell.angle_gamma   90.00
#
_symmetry.space_group_name_H-M   'P 1'
#
loop_
_entity.id
_entity.type
_entity.pdbx_description
1 polymer ?
#
loop_
_entity_poly.entity_id
_entity_poly.type
_entity_poly.pdbx_seq_one_letter_code
_entity_poly.pdbx_strand_id
1 'polypeptide(L)'
;MSITRRQFLLSIPAVSAGYIIPSFVVRAAEYLASTGKPLLIEPSMYDSILFAVNDGTGNYQLNIGDPYAEPPRLTLREYIETYYWGDDDDYIEESDLSKNEFKIALNEYVEEELYIEDWARQHSPNRLAFDYLFCLDLGTETESNKAVGVIEFIDGPSPGNDYIAAHVPDHLSLSLLQERLNRLNEGVRIIIC
;
A
#
# COMPACT_ATOMS: atom_id res chain seq x y z
N MET A 1 11.55 -8.71 -8.00
CA MET A 1 12.12 -8.62 -6.63
C MET A 1 12.73 -7.24 -6.48
N SER A 2 12.02 -6.33 -5.84
CA SER A 2 12.56 -5.02 -5.49
C SER A 2 12.04 -4.62 -4.11
N ILE A 3 12.97 -4.20 -3.26
CA ILE A 3 12.65 -3.45 -2.05
C ILE A 3 13.20 -2.05 -2.28
N THR A 4 12.32 -1.06 -2.28
CA THR A 4 12.68 0.36 -2.40
C THR A 4 12.43 1.04 -1.07
N ARG A 5 13.45 1.70 -0.52
CA ARG A 5 13.34 2.47 0.73
C ARG A 5 13.37 3.96 0.43
N ARG A 6 12.31 4.67 0.81
CA ARG A 6 12.27 6.13 0.70
C ARG A 6 12.35 6.76 2.08
N GLN A 7 13.08 7.86 2.15
CA GLN A 7 13.35 8.57 3.39
C GLN A 7 12.88 10.01 3.28
N PHE A 8 12.32 10.52 4.37
CA PHE A 8 11.63 11.80 4.39
C PHE A 8 12.51 12.98 4.88
N LEU A 9 13.85 12.82 4.96
CA LEU A 9 14.75 13.85 5.51
C LEU A 9 16.09 14.12 4.77
N LEU A 10 16.36 15.43 4.68
CA LEU A 10 17.61 16.18 4.48
C LEU A 10 18.54 15.79 3.31
N SER A 11 18.43 16.52 2.20
CA SER A 11 19.59 16.86 1.36
C SER A 11 19.62 18.37 1.04
N ILE A 12 20.81 18.97 1.23
CA ILE A 12 21.11 20.40 1.08
C ILE A 12 21.21 20.76 -0.42
N PRO A 13 21.09 22.04 -0.79
CA PRO A 13 20.08 22.60 -1.68
C PRO A 13 20.48 22.50 -3.16
N ALA A 14 19.97 21.52 -3.89
CA ALA A 14 19.80 21.67 -5.32
C ALA A 14 18.63 20.79 -5.73
N VAL A 15 17.52 21.43 -6.10
CA VAL A 15 16.33 20.83 -6.73
C VAL A 15 15.26 20.28 -5.75
N SER A 16 14.36 21.19 -5.36
CA SER A 16 12.90 21.07 -5.13
C SER A 16 12.23 19.82 -4.51
N ALA A 17 11.41 20.11 -3.47
CA ALA A 17 10.10 19.52 -3.10
C ALA A 17 9.96 18.56 -1.88
N GLY A 18 11.04 18.12 -1.22
CA GLY A 18 11.02 16.98 -0.27
C GLY A 18 10.98 17.20 1.27
N TYR A 19 10.69 18.36 1.84
CA TYR A 19 11.13 18.65 3.23
C TYR A 19 10.15 18.24 4.35
N ILE A 20 10.66 17.70 5.47
CA ILE A 20 10.08 17.84 6.83
C ILE A 20 10.95 18.82 7.62
N ILE A 21 10.34 19.70 8.42
CA ILE A 21 11.07 20.72 9.17
C ILE A 21 11.82 20.04 10.33
N PRO A 22 13.13 20.30 10.54
CA PRO A 22 13.88 19.71 11.66
C PRO A 22 13.22 19.89 13.03
N SER A 23 12.52 21.01 13.24
CA SER A 23 11.75 21.27 14.47
C SER A 23 10.61 20.27 14.68
N PHE A 24 9.96 19.79 13.60
CA PHE A 24 8.92 18.78 13.71
C PHE A 24 9.49 17.42 14.11
N VAL A 25 10.66 17.04 13.58
CA VAL A 25 11.34 15.79 13.96
C VAL A 25 11.61 15.76 15.47
N VAL A 26 12.16 16.84 16.02
CA VAL A 26 12.40 16.97 17.46
C VAL A 26 11.09 16.87 18.24
N ARG A 27 10.06 17.62 17.83
CA ARG A 27 8.75 17.60 18.48
C ARG A 27 8.11 16.20 18.47
N ALA A 28 8.18 15.49 17.36
CA ALA A 28 7.65 14.13 17.24
C ALA A 28 8.43 13.14 18.12
N ALA A 29 9.76 13.26 18.18
CA ALA A 29 10.60 12.44 19.05
C ALA A 29 10.33 12.69 20.55
N GLU A 30 10.16 13.95 20.96
CA GLU A 30 9.80 14.32 22.34
C GLU A 30 8.41 13.82 22.72
N TYR A 31 7.44 13.94 21.80
CA TYR A 31 6.09 13.41 22.00
C TYR A 31 6.11 11.87 22.13
N LEU A 32 6.87 11.19 21.27
CA LEU A 32 7.03 9.74 21.33
C LEU A 32 7.70 9.31 22.65
N ALA A 33 8.77 9.99 23.08
CA ALA A 33 9.47 9.68 24.32
C ALA A 33 8.58 9.86 25.57
N SER A 34 7.63 10.81 25.53
CA SER A 34 6.74 11.09 26.66
C SER A 34 5.46 10.25 26.68
N THR A 35 4.95 9.85 25.51
CA THR A 35 3.63 9.18 25.41
C THR A 35 3.72 7.72 24.97
N GLY A 36 4.84 7.30 24.37
CA GLY A 36 4.97 6.02 23.68
C GLY A 36 4.18 5.94 22.37
N LYS A 37 3.56 7.03 21.90
CA LYS A 37 2.69 7.08 20.71
C LYS A 37 3.25 8.01 19.63
N PRO A 38 2.91 7.81 18.36
CA PRO A 38 3.28 8.73 17.29
C PRO A 38 2.52 10.06 17.40
N LEU A 39 3.15 11.14 16.95
CA LEU A 39 2.52 12.45 16.83
C LEU A 39 1.85 12.56 15.44
N LEU A 40 0.58 12.17 15.36
CA LEU A 40 -0.23 12.30 14.15
C LEU A 40 -1.02 13.61 14.18
N ILE A 41 -0.54 14.62 13.45
CA ILE A 41 -1.29 15.86 13.25
C ILE A 41 -2.31 15.62 12.15
N GLU A 42 -3.59 15.62 12.51
CA GLU A 42 -4.67 15.48 11.53
C GLU A 42 -4.68 16.67 10.55
N PRO A 43 -4.88 16.42 9.25
CA PRO A 43 -5.09 17.49 8.29
C PRO A 43 -6.40 18.22 8.60
N SER A 44 -6.47 19.51 8.25
CA SER A 44 -7.66 20.33 8.49
C SER A 44 -8.91 19.83 7.77
N MET A 45 -8.72 19.19 6.61
CA MET A 45 -9.74 18.43 5.88
C MET A 45 -9.08 17.17 5.33
N TYR A 46 -9.79 16.04 5.37
CA TYR A 46 -9.40 14.80 4.73
C TYR A 46 -10.61 14.14 4.08
N ASP A 47 -10.38 13.48 2.94
CA ASP A 47 -11.35 12.63 2.26
C ASP A 47 -10.92 11.16 2.23
N SER A 48 -9.71 10.88 2.71
CA SER A 48 -9.05 9.59 2.61
C SER A 48 -8.40 9.19 3.94
N ILE A 49 -8.48 7.89 4.25
CA ILE A 49 -7.87 7.30 5.45
C ILE A 49 -6.81 6.29 5.00
N LEU A 50 -5.64 6.38 5.64
CA LEU A 50 -4.55 5.42 5.50
C LEU A 50 -4.41 4.66 6.82
N PHE A 51 -4.78 3.38 6.82
CA PHE A 51 -4.69 2.53 8.01
C PHE A 51 -3.28 1.97 8.15
N ALA A 52 -2.70 2.13 9.33
CA ALA A 52 -1.43 1.56 9.74
C ALA A 52 -1.70 0.37 10.67
N VAL A 53 -1.63 -0.85 10.13
CA VAL A 53 -1.88 -2.10 10.85
C VAL A 53 -0.55 -2.65 11.33
N ASN A 54 -0.42 -2.91 12.63
CA ASN A 54 0.79 -3.54 13.17
C ASN A 54 0.92 -4.98 12.64
N ASP A 55 2.07 -5.32 12.05
CA ASP A 55 2.32 -6.65 11.46
C ASP A 55 2.79 -7.71 12.47
N GLY A 56 2.79 -7.38 13.77
CA GLY A 56 3.27 -8.24 14.86
C GLY A 56 4.78 -8.19 15.07
N THR A 57 5.54 -7.51 14.20
CA THR A 57 7.00 -7.35 14.32
C THR A 57 7.42 -5.97 14.82
N GLY A 58 6.44 -5.06 14.97
CA GLY A 58 6.67 -3.66 15.32
C GLY A 58 6.61 -2.72 14.13
N ASN A 59 6.55 -3.25 12.91
CA ASN A 59 6.30 -2.46 11.70
C ASN A 59 4.80 -2.29 11.47
N TYR A 60 4.46 -1.34 10.59
CA TYR A 60 3.10 -1.03 10.20
C TYR A 60 2.93 -1.22 8.69
N GLN A 61 2.07 -2.15 8.30
CA GLN A 61 1.57 -2.24 6.93
C GLN A 61 0.53 -1.15 6.71
N LEU A 62 0.70 -0.39 5.63
CA LEU A 62 -0.23 0.68 5.25
C LEU A 62 -1.30 0.15 4.29
N ASN A 63 -2.55 0.56 4.50
CA ASN A 63 -3.71 0.08 3.75
C ASN A 63 -4.68 1.24 3.44
N ILE A 64 -5.26 1.25 2.24
CA ILE A 64 -6.38 2.13 1.85
C ILE A 64 -7.64 1.26 1.76
N GLY A 65 -8.73 1.70 2.40
CA GLY A 65 -9.94 0.88 2.55
C GLY A 65 -9.89 -0.01 3.79
N ASP A 66 -10.77 -1.01 3.87
CA ASP A 66 -10.79 -1.97 4.98
C ASP A 66 -9.54 -2.85 4.95
N PRO A 67 -8.63 -2.81 5.96
CA PRO A 67 -7.41 -3.61 5.95
C PRO A 67 -7.64 -5.12 6.01
N TYR A 68 -8.86 -5.55 6.36
CA TYR A 68 -9.26 -6.95 6.43
C TYR A 68 -10.24 -7.31 5.31
N ALA A 69 -10.30 -6.50 4.24
CA ALA A 69 -11.07 -6.84 3.06
C ALA A 69 -10.58 -8.16 2.48
N GLU A 70 -11.54 -9.00 2.11
CA GLU A 70 -11.31 -10.24 1.34
C GLU A 70 -11.66 -9.97 -0.13
N PRO A 71 -11.13 -10.77 -1.08
CA PRO A 71 -11.53 -10.69 -2.47
C PRO A 71 -13.06 -10.78 -2.61
N PRO A 72 -13.69 -9.95 -3.47
CA PRO A 72 -15.12 -10.07 -3.73
C PRO A 72 -15.39 -11.42 -4.41
N ARG A 73 -16.55 -12.02 -4.16
CA ARG A 73 -17.00 -13.19 -4.93
C ARG A 73 -17.30 -12.78 -6.36
N LEU A 74 -16.66 -13.45 -7.33
CA LEU A 74 -16.84 -13.19 -8.75
C LEU A 74 -17.58 -14.33 -9.44
N THR A 75 -18.44 -13.97 -10.38
CA THR A 75 -18.88 -14.89 -11.42
C THR A 75 -17.75 -15.16 -12.42
N LEU A 76 -17.82 -16.25 -13.20
CA LEU A 76 -16.84 -16.52 -14.25
C LEU A 76 -16.72 -15.35 -15.24
N ARG A 77 -17.84 -14.69 -15.57
CA ARG A 77 -17.83 -13.47 -16.38
C ARG A 77 -16.96 -12.38 -15.78
N GLU A 78 -17.20 -12.03 -14.51
CA GLU A 78 -16.46 -10.97 -13.84
C GLU A 78 -14.98 -11.32 -13.67
N TYR A 79 -14.66 -12.59 -13.41
CA TYR A 79 -13.30 -13.09 -13.38
C TYR A 79 -12.59 -12.89 -14.73
N ILE A 80 -13.22 -13.32 -15.83
CA ILE A 80 -12.64 -13.18 -17.17
C ILE A 80 -12.41 -11.71 -17.52
N GLU A 81 -13.41 -10.87 -17.27
CA GLU A 81 -13.34 -9.42 -17.57
C GLU A 81 -12.27 -8.69 -16.73
N THR A 82 -11.95 -9.19 -15.54
CA THR A 82 -11.05 -8.50 -14.59
C THR A 82 -9.62 -9.03 -14.64
N TYR A 83 -9.44 -10.35 -14.70
CA TYR A 83 -8.15 -11.00 -14.42
C TYR A 83 -7.64 -11.92 -15.54
N TYR A 84 -8.51 -12.42 -16.42
CA TYR A 84 -8.08 -13.34 -17.46
C TYR A 84 -7.41 -12.60 -18.61
N TRP A 85 -6.19 -13.01 -18.96
CA TRP A 85 -5.45 -12.48 -20.11
C TRP A 85 -5.71 -13.29 -21.38
N GLY A 86 -6.95 -13.22 -21.85
CA GLY A 86 -7.43 -13.84 -23.08
C GLY A 86 -8.86 -13.42 -23.36
N ASP A 87 -9.43 -13.89 -24.46
CA ASP A 87 -10.85 -13.76 -24.73
C ASP A 87 -11.67 -15.00 -24.34
N ASP A 88 -12.98 -14.95 -24.55
CA ASP A 88 -13.88 -16.07 -24.27
C ASP A 88 -13.47 -17.35 -25.01
N ASP A 89 -13.00 -17.25 -26.25
CA ASP A 89 -12.61 -18.43 -27.04
C ASP A 89 -11.30 -19.03 -26.49
N ASP A 90 -10.33 -18.21 -26.08
CA ASP A 90 -9.11 -18.66 -25.38
C ASP A 90 -9.48 -19.44 -24.10
N TYR A 91 -10.36 -18.87 -23.26
CA TYR A 91 -10.79 -19.53 -22.02
C TYR A 91 -11.49 -20.87 -22.28
N ILE A 92 -12.35 -20.92 -23.30
CA ILE A 92 -13.05 -22.15 -23.70
C ILE A 92 -12.05 -23.24 -24.10
N GLU A 93 -11.00 -22.89 -24.87
CA GLU A 93 -9.97 -23.84 -25.27
C GLU A 93 -9.14 -24.35 -24.09
N GLU A 94 -8.86 -23.51 -23.09
CA GLU A 94 -8.07 -23.88 -21.91
C GLU A 94 -8.88 -24.65 -20.85
N SER A 95 -10.18 -24.40 -20.74
CA SER A 95 -11.05 -24.96 -19.69
C SER A 95 -11.70 -26.31 -20.04
N ASP A 96 -11.45 -26.85 -21.24
CA ASP A 96 -12.09 -28.05 -21.80
C ASP A 96 -13.65 -27.98 -21.84
N LEU A 97 -14.24 -26.79 -21.71
CA LEU A 97 -15.69 -26.59 -21.76
C LEU A 97 -16.20 -26.56 -23.21
N SER A 98 -17.38 -27.10 -23.46
CA SER A 98 -18.09 -26.77 -24.70
C SER A 98 -18.65 -25.35 -24.66
N LYS A 99 -18.89 -24.74 -25.84
CA LYS A 99 -19.51 -23.40 -25.94
C LYS A 99 -20.86 -23.27 -25.23
N ASN A 100 -21.60 -24.38 -25.04
CA ASN A 100 -22.87 -24.37 -24.32
C ASN A 100 -22.67 -24.42 -22.80
N GLU A 101 -21.70 -25.21 -22.32
CA GLU A 101 -21.34 -25.26 -20.90
C GLU A 101 -20.76 -23.93 -20.44
N PHE A 102 -19.86 -23.33 -21.24
CA PHE A 102 -19.30 -22.01 -20.97
C PHE A 102 -20.38 -20.94 -20.74
N LYS A 103 -21.41 -20.89 -21.62
CA LYS A 103 -22.51 -19.92 -21.48
C LYS A 103 -23.29 -20.06 -20.18
N ILE A 104 -23.40 -21.27 -19.64
CA ILE A 104 -24.04 -21.52 -18.34
C ILE A 104 -23.08 -21.07 -17.23
N ALA A 105 -21.81 -21.49 -17.31
CA ALA A 105 -20.77 -21.19 -16.34
C ALA A 105 -20.49 -19.70 -16.17
N LEU A 106 -20.71 -18.86 -17.19
CA LEU A 106 -20.49 -17.40 -17.12
C LEU A 106 -21.19 -16.72 -15.92
N ASN A 107 -22.32 -17.27 -15.44
CA ASN A 107 -23.05 -16.71 -14.30
C ASN A 107 -22.82 -17.50 -12.99
N GLU A 108 -21.99 -18.52 -13.02
CA GLU A 108 -21.61 -19.30 -11.84
C GLU A 108 -20.43 -18.64 -11.15
N TYR A 109 -20.35 -18.78 -9.82
CA TYR A 109 -19.24 -18.26 -9.04
C TYR A 109 -17.98 -19.09 -9.29
N VAL A 110 -16.85 -18.40 -9.44
CA VAL A 110 -15.54 -19.03 -9.49
C VAL A 110 -14.97 -19.26 -8.09
N GLU A 111 -14.12 -20.28 -7.97
CA GLU A 111 -13.36 -20.52 -6.74
C GLU A 111 -12.36 -19.38 -6.51
N GLU A 112 -12.29 -18.91 -5.27
CA GLU A 112 -11.44 -17.77 -4.88
C GLU A 112 -9.96 -17.98 -5.22
N GLU A 113 -9.50 -19.24 -5.11
CA GLU A 113 -8.15 -19.69 -5.41
C GLU A 113 -7.71 -19.36 -6.86
N LEU A 114 -8.66 -19.18 -7.78
CA LEU A 114 -8.37 -18.81 -9.17
C LEU A 114 -7.95 -17.35 -9.35
N TYR A 115 -8.27 -16.47 -8.39
CA TYR A 115 -8.06 -15.02 -8.53
C TYR A 115 -7.59 -14.31 -7.27
N ILE A 116 -7.37 -15.04 -6.17
CA ILE A 116 -6.92 -14.45 -4.90
C ILE A 116 -5.58 -13.74 -5.06
N GLU A 117 -4.64 -14.32 -5.81
CA GLU A 117 -3.32 -13.72 -6.03
C GLU A 117 -3.40 -12.48 -6.93
N ASP A 118 -4.24 -12.52 -7.97
CA ASP A 118 -4.48 -11.36 -8.83
C ASP A 118 -5.16 -10.22 -8.08
N TRP A 119 -6.17 -10.54 -7.27
CA TRP A 119 -6.80 -9.57 -6.39
C TRP A 119 -5.79 -9.00 -5.38
N ALA A 120 -4.99 -9.85 -4.75
CA ALA A 120 -3.95 -9.45 -3.81
C ALA A 120 -2.95 -8.49 -4.47
N ARG A 121 -2.54 -8.78 -5.71
CA ARG A 121 -1.61 -7.94 -6.47
C ARG A 121 -2.22 -6.68 -7.05
N GLN A 122 -3.52 -6.60 -7.31
CA GLN A 122 -4.10 -5.49 -8.09
C GLN A 122 -5.07 -4.61 -7.30
N HIS A 123 -5.81 -5.19 -6.35
CA HIS A 123 -6.97 -4.56 -5.74
C HIS A 123 -7.00 -4.60 -4.21
N SER A 124 -6.06 -5.31 -3.57
CA SER A 124 -6.00 -5.39 -2.11
C SER A 124 -5.74 -4.04 -1.43
N PRO A 125 -6.18 -3.84 -0.18
CA PRO A 125 -6.00 -2.59 0.55
C PRO A 125 -4.53 -2.13 0.66
N ASN A 126 -3.61 -3.07 0.86
CA ASN A 126 -2.16 -2.85 0.88
C ASN A 126 -1.60 -2.49 -0.50
N ARG A 127 -2.11 -3.11 -1.56
CA ARG A 127 -1.75 -2.74 -2.93
C ARG A 127 -2.17 -1.30 -3.26
N LEU A 128 -3.39 -0.93 -2.90
CA LEU A 128 -3.91 0.43 -3.13
C LEU A 128 -3.06 1.48 -2.39
N ALA A 129 -2.69 1.20 -1.13
CA ALA A 129 -1.78 2.05 -0.37
C ALA A 129 -0.39 2.13 -1.01
N PHE A 130 0.16 1.00 -1.47
CA PHE A 130 1.44 0.96 -2.18
C PHE A 130 1.42 1.88 -3.40
N ASP A 131 0.47 1.69 -4.32
CA ASP A 131 0.41 2.45 -5.57
C ASP A 131 0.25 3.96 -5.31
N TYR A 132 -0.63 4.30 -4.37
CA TYR A 132 -0.86 5.67 -3.95
C TYR A 132 0.44 6.31 -3.44
N LEU A 133 1.07 5.72 -2.42
CA LEU A 133 2.27 6.28 -1.77
C LEU A 133 3.49 6.26 -2.68
N PHE A 134 3.62 5.26 -3.55
CA PHE A 134 4.76 5.13 -4.47
C PHE A 134 4.77 6.25 -5.52
N CYS A 135 3.61 6.77 -5.90
CA CYS A 135 3.48 7.89 -6.83
C CYS A 135 3.78 9.26 -6.20
N LEU A 136 3.78 9.36 -4.87
CA LEU A 136 4.02 10.61 -4.18
C LEU A 136 5.51 10.95 -4.10
N ASP A 137 5.82 12.25 -4.11
CA ASP A 137 7.14 12.76 -3.73
C ASP A 137 7.31 12.61 -2.21
N LEU A 138 7.65 11.41 -1.76
CA LEU A 138 7.89 11.11 -0.35
C LEU A 138 9.35 11.39 0.07
N GLY A 139 10.16 11.93 -0.84
CA GLY A 139 11.60 12.11 -0.62
C GLY A 139 12.42 11.11 -1.44
N THR A 140 13.73 11.08 -1.19
CA THR A 140 14.69 10.39 -2.05
C THR A 140 14.95 8.96 -1.60
N GLU A 141 15.24 8.10 -2.58
CA GLU A 141 15.79 6.77 -2.34
C GLU A 141 17.26 6.92 -1.88
N THR A 142 17.61 6.39 -0.70
CA THR A 142 19.01 6.40 -0.24
C THR A 142 19.35 5.14 0.54
N GLU A 143 20.61 4.68 0.44
CA GLU A 143 21.16 3.57 1.23
C GLU A 143 21.66 4.02 2.62
N SER A 144 21.40 5.26 3.04
CA SER A 144 22.00 5.82 4.26
C SER A 144 21.26 5.36 5.53
N ASN A 145 21.99 4.71 6.44
CA ASN A 145 21.55 4.34 7.79
C ASN A 145 21.33 5.54 8.76
N LYS A 146 21.29 6.78 8.26
CA LYS A 146 21.21 8.01 9.09
C LYS A 146 19.90 8.79 8.93
N ALA A 147 18.97 8.33 8.09
CA ALA A 147 17.72 9.06 7.94
C ALA A 147 16.78 8.84 9.12
N VAL A 148 16.00 9.88 9.42
CA VAL A 148 14.90 9.82 10.37
C VAL A 148 13.61 9.88 9.55
N GLY A 149 12.76 8.87 9.69
CA GLY A 149 11.55 8.70 8.87
C GLY A 149 11.80 7.85 7.62
N VAL A 150 11.27 6.62 7.65
CA VAL A 150 11.43 5.62 6.59
C VAL A 150 10.06 5.10 6.16
N ILE A 151 9.89 4.90 4.85
CA ILE A 151 8.87 4.03 4.28
C ILE A 151 9.56 2.99 3.40
N GLU A 152 9.14 1.73 3.54
CA GLU A 152 9.64 0.62 2.76
C GLU A 152 8.57 0.15 1.78
N PHE A 153 8.90 0.11 0.50
CA PHE A 153 8.05 -0.43 -0.55
C PHE A 153 8.57 -1.82 -0.89
N ILE A 154 7.74 -2.84 -0.65
CA ILE A 154 8.06 -4.24 -0.91
C ILE A 154 7.20 -4.70 -2.09
N ASP A 155 7.83 -5.24 -3.14
CA ASP A 155 7.16 -5.92 -4.25
C ASP A 155 7.86 -7.25 -4.55
N GLY A 156 7.15 -8.33 -4.22
CA GLY A 156 7.57 -9.71 -4.40
C GLY A 156 8.93 -10.00 -3.77
N PRO A 157 9.02 -10.18 -2.43
CA PRO A 157 10.28 -10.28 -1.69
C PRO A 157 11.05 -11.59 -1.93
N SER A 158 10.51 -12.53 -2.71
CA SER A 158 11.20 -13.74 -3.16
C SER A 158 10.50 -14.29 -4.41
N PRO A 159 11.16 -15.14 -5.22
CA PRO A 159 10.49 -15.84 -6.32
C PRO A 159 9.25 -16.60 -5.83
N GLY A 160 8.12 -16.45 -6.53
CA GLY A 160 6.85 -17.06 -6.16
C GLY A 160 6.16 -16.43 -4.95
N ASN A 161 6.55 -15.22 -4.55
CA ASN A 161 5.86 -14.46 -3.52
C ASN A 161 5.23 -13.21 -4.15
N ASP A 162 3.91 -13.10 -4.04
CA ASP A 162 3.11 -12.04 -4.66
C ASP A 162 2.77 -10.90 -3.70
N TYR A 163 3.41 -10.88 -2.54
CA TYR A 163 3.27 -9.83 -1.54
C TYR A 163 3.72 -8.46 -2.06
N ILE A 164 2.83 -7.48 -1.94
CA ILE A 164 3.08 -6.08 -2.27
C ILE A 164 2.51 -5.16 -1.19
N ALA A 165 3.36 -4.33 -0.57
CA ALA A 165 2.91 -3.44 0.51
C ALA A 165 3.88 -2.30 0.77
N ALA A 166 3.34 -1.21 1.31
CA ALA A 166 4.12 -0.13 1.90
C ALA A 166 4.17 -0.29 3.43
N HIS A 167 5.38 -0.23 4.00
CA HIS A 167 5.65 -0.44 5.42
C HIS A 167 6.29 0.77 6.08
N VAL A 168 5.97 0.98 7.35
CA VAL A 168 6.60 1.98 8.19
C VAL A 168 7.16 1.29 9.44
N PRO A 169 8.46 1.43 9.75
CA PRO A 169 9.09 0.58 10.76
C PRO A 169 8.81 1.01 12.21
N ASP A 170 8.39 2.25 12.44
CA ASP A 170 8.23 2.78 13.80
C ASP A 170 7.27 3.98 13.88
N HIS A 171 6.86 4.30 15.12
CA HIS A 171 6.02 5.45 15.42
C HIS A 171 6.62 6.80 14.96
N LEU A 172 7.95 6.95 15.00
CA LEU A 172 8.56 8.20 14.59
C LEU A 172 8.35 8.40 13.07
N SER A 173 8.56 7.34 12.30
CA SER A 173 8.35 7.30 10.87
C SER A 173 6.88 7.50 10.49
N LEU A 174 5.92 6.97 11.26
CA LEU A 174 4.50 7.28 11.09
C LEU A 174 4.19 8.77 11.31
N SER A 175 4.78 9.37 12.35
CA SER A 175 4.60 10.81 12.63
C SER A 175 5.13 11.66 11.47
N LEU A 176 6.28 11.27 10.93
CA LEU A 176 6.92 11.95 9.81
C LEU A 176 6.15 11.75 8.51
N LEU A 177 5.59 10.57 8.27
CA LEU A 177 4.75 10.30 7.12
C LEU A 177 3.49 11.17 7.13
N GLN A 178 2.77 11.27 8.26
CA GLN A 178 1.60 12.15 8.39
C GLN A 178 1.97 13.61 8.08
N GLU A 179 3.08 14.10 8.62
CA GLU A 179 3.56 15.46 8.34
C GLU A 179 3.90 15.65 6.86
N ARG A 180 4.52 14.65 6.21
CA ARG A 180 4.80 14.72 4.77
C ARG A 180 3.51 14.81 3.96
N LEU A 181 2.53 13.95 4.23
CA LEU A 181 1.23 13.95 3.57
C LEU A 181 0.50 15.30 3.76
N ASN A 182 0.56 15.88 4.96
CA ASN A 182 0.01 17.21 5.23
C ASN A 182 0.70 18.29 4.39
N ARG A 183 2.03 18.24 4.25
CA ARG A 183 2.79 19.23 3.46
C ARG A 183 2.59 19.09 1.96
N LEU A 184 2.31 17.89 1.48
CA LEU A 184 1.90 17.62 0.10
C LEU A 184 0.44 18.00 -0.15
N ASN A 185 -0.32 18.32 0.91
CA ASN A 185 -1.75 18.65 0.84
C ASN A 185 -2.59 17.50 0.25
N GLU A 186 -2.23 16.26 0.60
CA GLU A 186 -2.92 15.07 0.11
C GLU A 186 -4.29 14.84 0.76
N GLY A 187 -4.63 15.53 1.85
CA GLY A 187 -5.90 15.31 2.53
C GLY A 187 -6.06 13.89 3.09
N VAL A 188 -4.96 13.25 3.49
CA VAL A 188 -4.97 11.88 4.06
C VAL A 188 -4.73 11.91 5.56
N ARG A 189 -5.56 11.16 6.30
CA ARG A 189 -5.40 10.92 7.73
C ARG A 189 -4.90 9.50 7.98
N ILE A 190 -3.84 9.37 8.77
CA ILE A 190 -3.34 8.08 9.25
C ILE A 190 -4.11 7.65 10.51
N ILE A 191 -4.57 6.40 10.54
CA ILE A 191 -5.18 5.75 11.71
C ILE A 191 -4.41 4.48 12.02
N ILE A 192 -4.08 4.27 13.30
CA ILE A 192 -3.39 3.06 13.76
C ILE A 192 -4.42 2.05 14.24
N CYS A 193 -4.30 0.81 13.78
CA CYS A 193 -5.18 -0.32 14.10
C CYS A 193 -4.44 -1.38 14.92
#